data_AF-A0A7X6TIC2-F1
#
_entry.id   AF-A0A7X6TIC2-F1
#
_cell.length_a   1.000
_cell.length_b   1.000
_cell.length_c   1.000
_cell.angle_alpha   90.00
_cell.angle_beta   90.00
_cell.angle_gamma   90.00
#
_symmetry.space_group_name_H-M   'P 1'
#
loop_
_entity.id
_entity.type
_entity.pdbx_description
1 polymer ?
#
loop_
_entity_poly.entity_id
_entity_poly.type
_entity_poly.pdbx_seq_one_letter_code
_entity_poly.pdbx_strand_id
1 'polypeptide(L)'
;MAWFSRWKSADACRLLPTLDAEQTARYRRFRRLLDHNRTALTLQADLEQVYYDNLPFTFQMVARKGSQLLVEVDGMVQALAGMTGADYQPMVAVLEGIEQSVEAEWTGPQRLTETTLVLPLDQVDRDELDLAGAKAANLGHVRERLGLRTPDGFAVTTVACRRFLDETGLRERIDTLLADLEDDDPQRLAAVSAEILARVTAAAVPEEIHRALAEAARALGAGRLAVRSSAIGEDGVISFAGQYTSLLGVE
;
A
#
# COMPACT_ATOMS: atom_id res chain seq x y z
N MET A 1 -37.63 39.72 -54.64
CA MET A 1 -36.55 39.55 -53.64
C MET A 1 -36.78 40.50 -52.46
N ALA A 2 -37.65 40.17 -51.50
CA ALA A 2 -37.91 41.04 -50.35
C ALA A 2 -38.49 40.30 -49.13
N TRP A 3 -37.96 39.12 -48.79
CA TRP A 3 -38.44 38.33 -47.64
C TRP A 3 -37.40 38.14 -46.51
N PHE A 4 -36.13 38.51 -46.71
CA PHE A 4 -35.04 38.27 -45.76
C PHE A 4 -34.55 39.51 -44.99
N SER A 5 -35.30 40.61 -44.94
CA SER A 5 -34.88 41.81 -44.18
C SER A 5 -35.47 41.94 -42.77
N ARG A 6 -36.33 40.99 -42.34
CA ARG A 6 -37.11 41.11 -41.10
C ARG A 6 -36.45 40.51 -39.83
N TRP A 7 -35.24 39.97 -39.93
CA TRP A 7 -34.57 39.21 -38.85
C TRP A 7 -33.19 39.74 -38.47
N LYS A 8 -32.87 41.00 -38.76
CA LYS A 8 -31.72 41.69 -38.13
C LYS A 8 -32.22 42.49 -36.93
N SER A 9 -32.54 41.78 -35.85
CA SER A 9 -32.55 42.41 -34.53
C SER A 9 -31.11 42.78 -34.18
N ALA A 10 -30.85 44.06 -33.98
CA ALA A 10 -29.57 44.59 -33.53
C ALA A 10 -29.25 44.23 -32.06
N ASP A 11 -30.13 43.47 -31.39
CA ASP A 11 -30.00 43.08 -29.98
C ASP A 11 -29.47 41.64 -29.77
N ALA A 12 -29.00 40.96 -30.82
CA ALA A 12 -28.59 39.55 -30.72
C ALA A 12 -27.23 39.31 -30.02
N CYS A 13 -26.55 40.37 -29.52
CA CYS A 13 -25.31 40.21 -28.77
C CYS A 13 -25.21 41.24 -27.65
N ARG A 14 -26.01 41.05 -26.59
CA ARG A 14 -25.65 41.62 -25.28
C ARG A 14 -24.42 40.85 -24.81
N LEU A 15 -23.26 41.51 -24.78
CA LEU A 15 -22.12 41.07 -23.97
C LEU A 15 -22.68 40.69 -22.59
N LEU A 16 -22.35 39.49 -22.13
CA LEU A 16 -22.66 39.04 -20.77
C LEU A 16 -22.31 40.20 -19.81
N PRO A 17 -23.19 40.52 -18.83
CA PRO A 17 -22.85 41.55 -17.86
C PRO A 17 -21.48 41.20 -17.27
N THR A 18 -20.59 42.18 -17.17
CA THR A 18 -19.32 42.02 -16.45
C THR A 18 -19.65 41.44 -15.09
N LEU A 19 -19.26 40.17 -14.85
CA LEU A 19 -19.53 39.49 -13.59
C LEU A 19 -18.98 40.38 -12.48
N ASP A 20 -19.79 40.67 -11.48
CA ASP A 20 -19.29 41.34 -10.30
C ASP A 20 -18.25 40.43 -9.58
N ALA A 21 -17.52 41.00 -8.62
CA ALA A 21 -16.47 40.27 -7.92
C ALA A 21 -16.99 39.00 -7.22
N GLU A 22 -18.24 39.03 -6.76
CA GLU A 22 -18.88 37.91 -6.05
C GLU A 22 -19.24 36.78 -7.02
N GLN A 23 -19.86 37.09 -8.15
CA GLN A 23 -20.19 36.15 -9.21
C GLN A 23 -18.93 35.51 -9.81
N THR A 24 -17.87 36.30 -9.97
CA THR A 24 -16.56 35.80 -10.43
C THR A 24 -15.96 34.82 -9.41
N ALA A 25 -16.04 35.13 -8.10
CA ALA A 25 -15.57 34.25 -7.05
C ALA A 25 -16.37 32.93 -7.00
N ARG A 26 -17.70 33.02 -7.12
CA ARG A 26 -18.61 31.86 -7.15
C ARG A 26 -18.34 30.96 -8.36
N TYR A 27 -18.16 31.55 -9.54
CA TYR A 27 -17.80 30.81 -10.76
C TYR A 27 -16.46 30.08 -10.63
N ARG A 28 -15.43 30.72 -10.05
CA ARG A 28 -14.13 30.08 -9.81
C ARG A 28 -14.24 28.89 -8.86
N ARG A 29 -15.02 29.01 -7.80
CA ARG A 29 -15.26 27.89 -6.86
C ARG A 29 -16.04 26.76 -7.52
N PHE A 30 -17.04 27.07 -8.33
CA PHE A 30 -17.76 26.07 -9.12
C PHE A 30 -16.83 25.31 -10.07
N ARG A 31 -15.91 26.01 -10.76
CA ARG A 31 -14.90 25.33 -11.58
C ARG A 31 -13.99 24.41 -10.75
N ARG A 32 -13.50 24.85 -9.59
CA ARG A 32 -12.71 24.00 -8.70
C ARG A 32 -13.46 22.74 -8.28
N LEU A 33 -14.75 22.87 -7.94
CA LEU A 33 -15.61 21.72 -7.64
C LEU A 33 -15.64 20.72 -8.80
N LEU A 34 -15.82 21.20 -10.03
CA LEU A 34 -15.84 20.34 -11.22
C LEU A 34 -14.49 19.69 -11.51
N ASP A 35 -13.39 20.43 -11.31
CA ASP A 35 -12.03 19.91 -11.51
C ASP A 35 -11.75 18.78 -10.50
N HIS A 36 -12.06 18.98 -9.22
CA HIS A 36 -11.92 17.96 -8.18
C HIS A 36 -12.80 16.74 -8.46
N ASN A 37 -14.08 16.94 -8.82
CA ASN A 37 -14.98 15.84 -9.18
C ASN A 37 -14.46 15.02 -10.37
N ARG A 38 -13.89 15.68 -11.39
CA ARG A 38 -13.30 14.98 -12.53
C ARG A 38 -12.12 14.12 -12.10
N THR A 39 -11.20 14.66 -11.32
CA THR A 39 -10.04 13.91 -10.82
C THR A 39 -10.45 12.75 -9.93
N ALA A 40 -11.42 12.96 -9.03
CA ALA A 40 -11.97 11.91 -8.17
C ALA A 40 -12.56 10.75 -8.98
N LEU A 41 -13.38 11.04 -10.00
CA LEU A 41 -13.95 10.01 -10.88
C LEU A 41 -12.88 9.25 -11.67
N THR A 42 -11.81 9.92 -12.11
CA THR A 42 -10.68 9.25 -12.75
C THR A 42 -9.98 8.30 -11.78
N LEU A 43 -9.69 8.74 -10.55
CA LEU A 43 -9.05 7.90 -9.53
C LEU A 43 -9.92 6.69 -9.14
N GLN A 44 -11.24 6.88 -9.05
CA GLN A 44 -12.17 5.77 -8.81
C GLN A 44 -12.17 4.77 -9.96
N ALA A 45 -12.21 5.24 -11.20
CA ALA A 45 -12.14 4.38 -12.38
C ALA A 45 -10.82 3.58 -12.43
N ASP A 46 -9.68 4.23 -12.13
CA ASP A 46 -8.38 3.56 -12.05
C ASP A 46 -8.37 2.46 -10.98
N LEU A 47 -8.90 2.74 -9.78
CA LEU A 47 -8.98 1.78 -8.68
C LEU A 47 -9.93 0.61 -8.99
N GLU A 48 -11.07 0.88 -9.62
CA GLU A 48 -12.01 -0.14 -10.10
C GLU A 48 -11.35 -1.01 -11.18
N GLN A 49 -10.60 -0.41 -12.10
CA GLN A 49 -9.91 -1.13 -13.14
C GLN A 49 -8.87 -2.10 -12.56
N VAL A 50 -8.09 -1.66 -11.55
CA VAL A 50 -7.16 -2.54 -10.83
C VAL A 50 -7.90 -3.76 -10.23
N TYR A 51 -9.10 -3.56 -9.68
CA TYR A 51 -9.89 -4.64 -9.08
C TYR A 51 -10.48 -5.60 -10.13
N TYR A 52 -11.00 -5.09 -11.25
CA TYR A 52 -11.70 -5.89 -12.25
C TYR A 52 -10.79 -6.53 -13.29
N ASP A 53 -9.71 -5.84 -13.69
CA ASP A 53 -8.81 -6.33 -14.75
C ASP A 53 -7.77 -7.33 -14.22
N ASN A 54 -7.75 -7.57 -12.90
CA ASN A 54 -6.83 -8.49 -12.23
C ASN A 54 -5.35 -8.20 -12.58
N LEU A 55 -5.06 -6.92 -12.86
CA LEU A 55 -3.72 -6.44 -13.17
C LEU A 55 -2.83 -6.52 -11.92
N PRO A 56 -1.52 -6.78 -12.07
CA PRO A 56 -0.60 -6.69 -10.95
C PRO A 56 -0.62 -5.28 -10.37
N PHE A 57 -0.85 -5.16 -9.06
CA PHE A 57 -0.82 -3.89 -8.34
C PHE A 57 -0.03 -4.00 -7.05
N THR A 58 0.40 -2.85 -6.54
CA THR A 58 1.01 -2.74 -5.21
C THR A 58 0.02 -2.08 -4.25
N PHE A 59 0.08 -2.45 -2.97
CA PHE A 59 -0.75 -1.80 -1.97
C PHE A 59 -0.45 -0.29 -1.89
N GLN A 60 0.80 0.11 -2.07
CA GLN A 60 1.24 1.50 -2.09
C GLN A 60 0.61 2.30 -3.23
N MET A 61 0.45 1.70 -4.42
CA MET A 61 -0.29 2.33 -5.52
C MET A 61 -1.75 2.58 -5.13
N VAL A 62 -2.41 1.56 -4.56
CA VAL A 62 -3.81 1.66 -4.10
C VAL A 62 -3.96 2.72 -2.99
N ALA A 63 -3.07 2.70 -2.00
CA ALA A 63 -3.05 3.68 -0.92
C ALA A 63 -2.81 5.10 -1.45
N ARG A 64 -1.86 5.31 -2.38
CA ARG A 64 -1.62 6.62 -2.99
C ARG A 64 -2.86 7.14 -3.72
N LYS A 65 -3.46 6.33 -4.59
CA LYS A 65 -4.68 6.72 -5.34
C LYS A 65 -5.85 6.95 -4.39
N GLY A 66 -6.00 6.15 -3.34
CA GLY A 66 -6.99 6.32 -2.28
C GLY A 66 -6.83 7.63 -1.51
N SER A 67 -5.61 7.94 -1.06
CA SER A 67 -5.31 9.21 -0.37
C SER A 67 -5.53 10.42 -1.28
N GLN A 68 -5.14 10.31 -2.56
CA GLN A 68 -5.43 11.37 -3.53
C GLN A 68 -6.94 11.56 -3.73
N LEU A 69 -7.71 10.47 -3.79
CA LEU A 69 -9.17 10.54 -3.89
C LEU A 69 -9.79 11.28 -2.69
N LEU A 70 -9.33 11.01 -1.47
CA LEU A 70 -9.78 11.70 -0.26
C LEU A 70 -9.47 13.21 -0.32
N VAL A 71 -8.27 13.58 -0.79
CA VAL A 71 -7.88 15.00 -1.01
C VAL A 71 -8.78 15.68 -2.04
N GLU A 72 -9.09 15.02 -3.16
CA GLU A 72 -10.00 15.58 -4.17
C GLU A 72 -11.42 15.74 -3.60
N VAL A 73 -11.89 14.80 -2.77
CA VAL A 73 -13.20 14.88 -2.10
C VAL A 73 -13.25 16.03 -1.09
N ASP A 74 -12.21 16.22 -0.26
CA ASP A 74 -12.11 17.41 0.61
C ASP A 74 -12.16 18.69 -0.22
N GLY A 75 -11.38 18.76 -1.31
CA GLY A 75 -11.39 19.88 -2.25
C GLY A 75 -12.80 20.22 -2.77
N MET A 76 -13.63 19.20 -3.05
CA MET A 76 -15.04 19.39 -3.41
C MET A 76 -15.86 19.98 -2.26
N VAL A 77 -15.71 19.47 -1.03
CA VAL A 77 -16.40 19.97 0.17
C VAL A 77 -16.05 21.43 0.42
N GLN A 78 -14.77 21.80 0.36
CA GLN A 78 -14.30 23.18 0.54
C GLN A 78 -14.81 24.12 -0.57
N ALA A 79 -14.83 23.65 -1.82
CA ALA A 79 -15.37 24.42 -2.93
C ALA A 79 -16.87 24.70 -2.78
N LEU A 80 -17.66 23.70 -2.34
CA LEU A 80 -19.08 23.82 -2.04
C LEU A 80 -19.34 24.79 -0.87
N ALA A 81 -18.62 24.63 0.23
CA ALA A 81 -18.73 25.50 1.41
C ALA A 81 -18.48 26.96 1.04
N GLY A 82 -17.43 27.23 0.26
CA GLY A 82 -17.11 28.57 -0.20
C GLY A 82 -18.11 29.18 -1.20
N MET A 83 -19.00 28.38 -1.80
CA MET A 83 -20.00 28.87 -2.76
C MET A 83 -21.31 29.30 -2.09
N THR A 84 -21.79 28.53 -1.12
CA THR A 84 -23.12 28.71 -0.55
C THR A 84 -23.10 29.42 0.80
N GLY A 85 -21.93 29.52 1.45
CA GLY A 85 -21.79 30.08 2.80
C GLY A 85 -22.56 29.30 3.86
N ALA A 86 -23.06 28.11 3.51
CA ALA A 86 -23.75 27.22 4.42
C ALA A 86 -22.75 26.45 5.30
N ASP A 87 -23.25 25.87 6.38
CA ASP A 87 -22.45 25.03 7.25
C ASP A 87 -22.29 23.62 6.64
N TYR A 88 -21.05 23.26 6.29
CA TYR A 88 -20.67 21.94 5.79
C TYR A 88 -19.89 21.12 6.81
N GLN A 89 -19.82 21.56 8.08
CA GLN A 89 -19.20 20.77 9.15
C GLN A 89 -19.73 19.32 9.23
N PRO A 90 -21.03 19.04 9.00
CA PRO A 90 -21.49 17.65 8.94
C PRO A 90 -20.86 16.82 7.81
N MET A 91 -20.63 17.42 6.63
CA MET A 91 -19.96 16.73 5.50
C MET A 91 -18.48 16.53 5.76
N VAL A 92 -17.81 17.51 6.37
CA VAL A 92 -16.41 17.37 6.80
C VAL A 92 -16.27 16.23 7.81
N ALA A 93 -17.15 16.16 8.82
CA ALA A 93 -17.15 15.08 9.80
C ALA A 93 -17.38 13.69 9.19
N VAL A 94 -18.23 13.60 8.15
CA VAL A 94 -18.40 12.34 7.40
C VAL A 94 -17.13 11.96 6.65
N LEU A 95 -16.46 12.92 6.00
CA LEU A 95 -15.21 12.67 5.30
C LEU A 95 -14.11 12.21 6.27
N GLU A 96 -13.93 12.89 7.39
CA GLU A 96 -12.99 12.50 8.46
C GLU A 96 -13.28 11.08 8.97
N GLY A 97 -14.56 10.71 9.12
CA GLY A 97 -14.96 9.35 9.51
C GLY A 97 -14.62 8.29 8.45
N ILE A 98 -14.73 8.64 7.17
CA ILE A 98 -14.34 7.76 6.06
C ILE A 98 -12.81 7.61 6.03
N GLU A 99 -12.06 8.70 6.15
CA GLU A 99 -10.59 8.69 6.21
C GLU A 99 -10.08 7.76 7.32
N GLN A 100 -10.66 7.88 8.53
CA GLN A 100 -10.31 7.00 9.66
C GLN A 100 -10.65 5.53 9.40
N SER A 101 -11.80 5.26 8.77
CA SER A 101 -12.22 3.90 8.45
C SER A 101 -11.28 3.27 7.41
N VAL A 102 -10.90 4.03 6.38
CA VAL A 102 -9.96 3.60 5.35
C VAL A 102 -8.58 3.31 5.95
N GLU A 103 -8.06 4.20 6.78
CA GLU A 103 -6.76 4.02 7.45
C GLU A 103 -6.75 2.79 8.37
N ALA A 104 -7.85 2.53 9.08
CA ALA A 104 -7.98 1.35 9.94
C ALA A 104 -7.96 0.03 9.14
N GLU A 105 -8.63 0.00 7.99
CA GLU A 105 -8.60 -1.16 7.07
C GLU A 105 -7.21 -1.37 6.46
N TRP A 106 -6.52 -0.28 6.12
CA TRP A 106 -5.16 -0.31 5.56
C TRP A 106 -4.09 -0.79 6.55
N THR A 107 -4.24 -0.45 7.82
CA THR A 107 -3.27 -0.79 8.87
C THR A 107 -3.48 -2.16 9.50
N GLY A 108 -4.68 -2.75 9.33
CA GLY A 108 -5.05 -4.09 9.77
C GLY A 108 -5.02 -4.31 11.30
N PRO A 109 -5.53 -5.44 11.81
CA PRO A 109 -5.41 -5.77 13.23
C PRO A 109 -3.94 -6.00 13.59
N GLN A 110 -3.34 -5.04 14.29
CA GLN A 110 -2.01 -5.18 14.88
C GLN A 110 -2.03 -6.25 15.97
N ARG A 111 -1.90 -7.54 15.60
CA ARG A 111 -1.62 -8.61 16.56
C ARG A 111 -0.13 -8.60 16.87
N LEU A 112 0.19 -7.84 17.91
CA LEU A 112 1.56 -7.58 18.36
C LEU A 112 1.96 -8.59 19.44
N THR A 113 2.92 -9.43 19.11
CA THR A 113 4.11 -9.54 19.98
C THR A 113 5.21 -8.74 19.30
N GLU A 114 5.24 -7.43 19.55
CA GLU A 114 6.09 -6.42 18.89
C GLU A 114 7.61 -6.66 18.99
N THR A 115 8.02 -7.62 19.82
CA THR A 115 9.43 -7.77 20.22
C THR A 115 10.07 -9.05 19.73
N THR A 116 9.29 -10.01 19.20
CA THR A 116 9.84 -11.32 18.82
C THR A 116 10.52 -11.23 17.47
N LEU A 117 11.84 -11.04 17.45
CA LEU A 117 12.65 -10.97 16.22
C LEU A 117 12.94 -12.35 15.61
N VAL A 118 13.02 -13.37 16.47
CA VAL A 118 13.32 -14.75 16.11
C VAL A 118 12.40 -15.66 16.89
N LEU A 119 11.80 -16.64 16.23
CA LEU A 119 10.88 -17.61 16.82
C LEU A 119 11.44 -19.03 16.64
N PRO A 120 11.78 -19.76 17.72
CA PRO A 120 12.19 -21.16 17.64
C PRO A 120 11.11 -22.03 16.98
N LEU A 121 11.49 -22.95 16.10
CA LEU A 121 10.52 -23.76 15.33
C LEU A 121 9.65 -24.68 16.21
N ASP A 122 10.09 -24.97 17.43
CA ASP A 122 9.33 -25.75 18.41
C ASP A 122 8.30 -24.92 19.19
N GLN A 123 8.32 -23.61 19.01
CA GLN A 123 7.37 -22.63 19.56
C GLN A 123 6.50 -22.00 18.46
N VAL A 124 6.59 -22.47 17.22
CA VAL A 124 5.71 -22.01 16.13
C VAL A 124 4.49 -22.91 16.07
N ASP A 125 3.31 -22.36 16.33
CA ASP A 125 2.03 -22.99 16.10
C ASP A 125 1.31 -22.39 14.87
N ARG A 126 0.01 -22.70 14.68
CA ARG A 126 -0.75 -22.21 13.52
C ARG A 126 -1.18 -20.75 13.65
N ASP A 127 -1.25 -20.24 14.86
CA ASP A 127 -1.66 -18.88 15.20
C ASP A 127 -0.51 -17.88 14.94
N GLU A 128 0.76 -18.34 14.87
CA GLU A 128 1.92 -17.52 14.45
C GLU A 128 2.21 -17.53 12.93
N LEU A 129 1.24 -17.93 12.09
CA LEU A 129 1.40 -17.89 10.63
C LEU A 129 1.74 -16.47 10.13
N ASP A 130 1.14 -15.46 10.73
CA ASP A 130 1.38 -14.04 10.44
C ASP A 130 2.80 -13.58 10.86
N LEU A 131 3.49 -14.34 11.72
CA LEU A 131 4.84 -14.04 12.21
C LEU A 131 5.93 -14.81 11.49
N ALA A 132 5.74 -16.12 11.26
CA ALA A 132 6.78 -17.01 10.75
C ALA A 132 6.55 -17.48 9.29
N GLY A 133 5.37 -17.19 8.72
CA GLY A 133 4.96 -17.69 7.41
C GLY A 133 4.56 -19.17 7.42
N ALA A 134 3.94 -19.61 6.33
CA ALA A 134 3.24 -20.90 6.30
C ALA A 134 4.16 -22.11 6.42
N LYS A 135 5.36 -22.08 5.82
CA LYS A 135 6.32 -23.20 5.89
C LYS A 135 6.84 -23.45 7.29
N ALA A 136 7.24 -22.39 8.00
CA ALA A 136 7.72 -22.52 9.37
C ALA A 136 6.60 -23.00 10.31
N ALA A 137 5.39 -22.45 10.18
CA ALA A 137 4.22 -22.89 10.92
C ALA A 137 3.86 -24.36 10.66
N ASN A 138 3.92 -24.80 9.40
CA ASN A 138 3.69 -26.20 9.05
C ASN A 138 4.75 -27.13 9.67
N LEU A 139 6.02 -26.73 9.72
CA LEU A 139 7.08 -27.52 10.36
C LEU A 139 6.86 -27.65 11.88
N GLY A 140 6.52 -26.56 12.56
CA GLY A 140 6.18 -26.58 14.00
C GLY A 140 4.97 -27.47 14.28
N HIS A 141 3.92 -27.31 13.47
CA HIS A 141 2.70 -28.12 13.56
C HIS A 141 2.93 -29.62 13.37
N VAL A 142 3.76 -30.01 12.40
CA VAL A 142 4.11 -31.42 12.15
C VAL A 142 4.84 -32.03 13.34
N ARG A 143 5.73 -31.26 13.98
CA ARG A 143 6.45 -31.69 15.19
C ARG A 143 5.50 -31.88 16.37
N GLU A 144 4.69 -30.87 16.66
CA GLU A 144 3.82 -30.85 17.82
C GLU A 144 2.65 -31.85 17.70
N ARG A 145 1.90 -31.79 16.59
CA ARG A 145 0.65 -32.57 16.45
C ARG A 145 0.87 -34.00 15.96
N LEU A 146 1.86 -34.23 15.10
CA LEU A 146 2.12 -35.55 14.53
C LEU A 146 3.26 -36.29 15.23
N GLY A 147 4.00 -35.63 16.13
CA GLY A 147 5.14 -36.22 16.83
C GLY A 147 6.27 -36.65 15.90
N LEU A 148 6.29 -36.12 14.67
CA LEU A 148 7.31 -36.44 13.67
C LEU A 148 8.58 -35.64 13.94
N ARG A 149 9.73 -36.26 13.70
CA ARG A 149 11.02 -35.59 13.84
C ARG A 149 11.17 -34.54 12.73
N THR A 150 11.25 -33.27 13.11
CA THR A 150 11.65 -32.17 12.24
C THR A 150 13.05 -31.68 12.64
N PRO A 151 13.80 -31.05 11.71
CA PRO A 151 15.04 -30.39 12.05
C PRO A 151 14.80 -29.28 13.08
N ASP A 152 15.70 -29.13 14.04
CA ASP A 152 15.72 -27.95 14.90
C ASP A 152 16.08 -26.71 14.07
N GLY A 153 15.54 -25.57 14.46
CA GLY A 153 15.72 -24.32 13.73
C GLY A 153 14.94 -23.17 14.35
N PHE A 154 14.98 -22.03 13.68
CA PHE A 154 14.19 -20.86 14.04
C PHE A 154 13.70 -20.14 12.77
N ALA A 155 12.62 -19.39 12.91
CA ALA A 155 12.12 -18.47 11.89
C ALA A 155 12.56 -17.03 12.21
N VAL A 156 13.02 -16.31 11.18
CA VAL A 156 13.15 -14.85 11.24
C VAL A 156 11.76 -14.28 11.05
N THR A 157 11.26 -13.53 12.03
CA THR A 157 9.87 -13.11 12.03
C THR A 157 9.60 -11.95 11.07
N THR A 158 8.34 -11.74 10.72
CA THR A 158 7.90 -10.56 9.99
C THR A 158 8.13 -9.26 10.76
N VAL A 159 8.18 -9.32 12.09
CA VAL A 159 8.60 -8.19 12.95
C VAL A 159 10.06 -7.82 12.69
N ALA A 160 10.98 -8.80 12.65
CA ALA A 160 12.38 -8.52 12.31
C ALA A 160 12.53 -7.96 10.89
N CYS A 161 11.79 -8.50 9.92
CA CYS A 161 11.78 -7.97 8.56
C CYS A 161 11.28 -6.52 8.50
N ARG A 162 10.14 -6.22 9.15
CA ARG A 162 9.60 -4.85 9.22
C ARG A 162 10.60 -3.89 9.86
N ARG A 163 11.14 -4.27 11.01
CA ARG A 163 12.13 -3.47 11.75
C ARG A 163 13.41 -3.23 10.95
N PHE A 164 13.90 -4.23 10.23
CA PHE A 164 15.01 -4.06 9.30
C PHE A 164 14.70 -3.02 8.23
N LEU A 165 13.52 -3.08 7.60
CA LEU A 165 13.12 -2.12 6.57
C LEU A 165 12.95 -0.69 7.11
N ASP A 166 12.44 -0.56 8.33
CA ASP A 166 12.16 0.73 8.94
C ASP A 166 13.45 1.39 9.47
N GLU A 167 14.29 0.66 10.21
CA GLU A 167 15.55 1.21 10.77
C GLU A 167 16.62 1.53 9.71
N THR A 168 16.57 0.84 8.56
CA THR A 168 17.47 1.13 7.43
C THR A 168 16.94 2.24 6.52
N GLY A 169 15.72 2.74 6.75
CA GLY A 169 15.04 3.69 5.87
C GLY A 169 14.67 3.10 4.50
N LEU A 170 14.76 1.78 4.33
CA LEU A 170 14.43 1.10 3.08
C LEU A 170 12.93 1.12 2.81
N ARG A 171 12.08 1.10 3.86
CA ARG A 171 10.61 1.14 3.75
C ARG A 171 10.15 2.28 2.84
N GLU A 172 10.40 3.52 3.24
CA GLU A 172 9.98 4.72 2.51
C GLU A 172 10.52 4.74 1.08
N ARG A 173 11.75 4.26 0.89
CA ARG A 173 12.41 4.22 -0.43
C ARG A 173 11.75 3.21 -1.36
N ILE A 174 11.46 2.01 -0.86
CA ILE A 174 10.75 0.96 -1.59
C ILE A 174 9.34 1.44 -1.92
N ASP A 175 8.65 2.03 -0.95
CA ASP A 175 7.29 2.53 -1.15
C ASP A 175 7.23 3.61 -2.24
N THR A 176 8.21 4.52 -2.27
CA THR A 176 8.34 5.52 -3.35
C THR A 176 8.55 4.87 -4.72
N LEU A 177 9.50 3.92 -4.82
CA LEU A 177 9.79 3.23 -6.07
C LEU A 177 8.59 2.41 -6.58
N LEU A 178 7.84 1.78 -5.67
CA LEU A 178 6.64 1.01 -5.99
C LEU A 178 5.45 1.89 -6.35
N ALA A 179 5.31 3.07 -5.76
CA ALA A 179 4.29 4.02 -6.15
C ALA A 179 4.51 4.50 -7.60
N ASP A 180 5.75 4.65 -8.04
CA ASP A 180 6.07 5.08 -9.40
C ASP A 180 5.89 3.98 -10.48
N LEU A 181 5.51 2.76 -10.08
CA LEU A 181 5.12 1.68 -10.99
C LEU A 181 3.61 1.74 -11.27
N GLU A 182 3.18 2.67 -12.14
CA GLU A 182 1.78 2.77 -12.59
C GLU A 182 1.50 2.02 -13.90
N ASP A 183 2.52 1.75 -14.70
CA ASP A 183 2.38 1.13 -16.03
C ASP A 183 2.83 -0.33 -16.01
N ASP A 184 2.16 -1.20 -16.78
CA ASP A 184 2.56 -2.60 -17.01
C ASP A 184 3.77 -2.69 -17.97
N ASP A 185 4.82 -1.90 -17.70
CA ASP A 185 6.09 -1.93 -18.42
C ASP A 185 7.05 -2.94 -17.76
N PRO A 186 7.30 -4.11 -18.39
CA PRO A 186 8.16 -5.13 -17.83
C PRO A 186 9.62 -4.66 -17.64
N GLN A 187 10.10 -3.71 -18.45
CA GLN A 187 11.47 -3.20 -18.35
C GLN A 187 11.61 -2.31 -17.12
N ARG A 188 10.62 -1.44 -16.87
CA ARG A 188 10.57 -0.60 -15.67
C ARG A 188 10.44 -1.44 -14.41
N LEU A 189 9.57 -2.47 -14.43
CA LEU A 189 9.43 -3.41 -13.33
C LEU A 189 10.75 -4.13 -13.01
N ALA A 190 11.46 -4.62 -14.03
CA ALA A 190 12.74 -5.28 -13.85
C ALA A 190 13.82 -4.33 -13.28
N ALA A 191 13.86 -3.09 -13.75
CA ALA A 191 14.80 -2.09 -13.27
C ALA A 191 14.55 -1.72 -11.80
N VAL A 192 13.29 -1.45 -11.44
CA VAL A 192 12.91 -1.14 -10.04
C VAL A 192 13.18 -2.34 -9.13
N SER A 193 12.88 -3.56 -9.58
CA SER A 193 13.15 -4.78 -8.81
C SER A 193 14.65 -4.97 -8.54
N ALA A 194 15.50 -4.74 -9.55
CA ALA A 194 16.94 -4.81 -9.41
C ALA A 194 17.49 -3.74 -8.46
N GLU A 195 16.93 -2.53 -8.52
CA GLU A 195 17.30 -1.44 -7.60
C GLU A 195 16.93 -1.80 -6.14
N ILE A 196 15.70 -2.28 -5.90
CA ILE A 196 15.25 -2.70 -4.58
C ILE A 196 16.17 -3.81 -4.05
N LEU A 197 16.47 -4.83 -4.86
CA LEU A 197 17.33 -5.94 -4.46
C LEU A 197 18.74 -5.46 -4.09
N ALA A 198 19.34 -4.57 -4.89
CA ALA A 198 20.66 -4.02 -4.62
C ALA A 198 20.68 -3.25 -3.29
N ARG A 199 19.64 -2.45 -3.02
CA ARG A 199 19.51 -1.68 -1.78
C ARG A 199 19.34 -2.58 -0.55
N VAL A 200 18.46 -3.58 -0.62
CA VAL A 200 18.26 -4.56 0.46
C VAL A 200 19.55 -5.31 0.77
N THR A 201 20.29 -5.73 -0.27
CA THR A 201 21.54 -6.48 -0.10
C THR A 201 22.69 -5.63 0.47
N ALA A 202 22.69 -4.32 0.18
CA ALA A 202 23.71 -3.39 0.66
C ALA A 202 23.43 -2.85 2.08
N ALA A 203 22.21 -2.95 2.58
CA ALA A 203 21.84 -2.43 3.88
C ALA A 203 22.42 -3.28 5.02
N ALA A 204 22.98 -2.62 6.02
CA ALA A 204 23.47 -3.28 7.21
C ALA A 204 22.31 -3.78 8.07
N VAL A 205 22.40 -5.03 8.55
CA VAL A 205 21.42 -5.58 9.49
C VAL A 205 21.57 -4.86 10.83
N PRO A 206 20.48 -4.32 11.42
CA PRO A 206 20.51 -3.72 12.75
C PRO A 206 21.09 -4.64 13.82
N GLU A 207 21.85 -4.06 14.74
CA GLU A 207 22.61 -4.78 15.77
C GLU A 207 21.73 -5.69 16.63
N GLU A 208 20.50 -5.28 16.95
CA GLU A 208 19.58 -6.08 17.76
C GLU A 208 19.10 -7.34 17.01
N ILE A 209 18.80 -7.20 15.71
CA ILE A 209 18.43 -8.32 14.84
C ILE A 209 19.63 -9.25 14.69
N HIS A 210 20.82 -8.69 14.44
CA HIS A 210 22.06 -9.46 14.33
C HIS A 210 22.30 -10.29 15.60
N ARG A 211 22.17 -9.68 16.78
CA ARG A 211 22.33 -10.35 18.07
C ARG A 211 21.30 -11.46 18.27
N ALA A 212 20.03 -11.21 18.00
CA ALA A 212 18.97 -12.21 18.12
C ALA A 212 19.23 -13.43 17.21
N LEU A 213 19.65 -13.20 15.96
CA LEU A 213 20.02 -14.26 15.04
C LEU A 213 21.25 -15.04 15.51
N ALA A 214 22.28 -14.36 16.01
CA ALA A 214 23.50 -14.98 16.52
C ALA A 214 23.25 -15.81 17.79
N GLU A 215 22.33 -15.37 18.66
CA GLU A 215 21.89 -16.12 19.84
C GLU A 215 21.12 -17.38 19.45
N ALA A 216 20.16 -17.25 18.53
CA ALA A 216 19.38 -18.38 18.04
C ALA A 216 20.25 -19.41 17.31
N ALA A 217 21.19 -18.96 16.47
CA ALA A 217 22.16 -19.83 15.81
C ALA A 217 23.06 -20.56 16.82
N ARG A 218 23.56 -19.87 17.85
CA ARG A 218 24.34 -20.51 18.92
C ARG A 218 23.55 -21.55 19.70
N ALA A 219 22.26 -21.31 19.93
CA ALA A 219 21.39 -22.27 20.63
C ALA A 219 21.19 -23.58 19.85
N LEU A 220 21.25 -23.55 18.51
CA LEU A 220 21.22 -24.75 17.67
C LEU A 220 22.54 -25.56 17.71
N GLY A 221 23.63 -24.94 18.18
CA GLY A 221 24.95 -25.57 18.27
C GLY A 221 25.77 -25.48 16.99
N ALA A 222 26.87 -26.23 16.94
CA ALA A 222 27.77 -26.25 15.80
C ALA A 222 27.18 -27.11 14.66
N GLY A 223 26.77 -26.49 13.56
CA GLY A 223 26.23 -27.16 12.39
C GLY A 223 25.99 -26.19 11.24
N ARG A 224 25.90 -26.73 10.03
CA ARG A 224 25.54 -25.93 8.85
C ARG A 224 24.04 -25.70 8.82
N LEU A 225 23.63 -24.47 8.53
CA LEU A 225 22.23 -24.07 8.45
C LEU A 225 21.72 -24.10 7.00
N ALA A 226 20.41 -24.30 6.87
CA ALA A 226 19.68 -24.10 5.62
C ALA A 226 18.78 -22.88 5.78
N VAL A 227 19.01 -21.85 4.95
CA VAL A 227 18.20 -20.62 4.95
C VAL A 227 17.16 -20.75 3.85
N ARG A 228 15.88 -20.70 4.24
CA ARG A 228 14.75 -20.87 3.32
C ARG A 228 13.76 -19.74 3.52
N SER A 229 13.19 -19.23 2.43
CA SER A 229 12.05 -18.33 2.55
C SER A 229 10.84 -19.04 3.15
N SER A 230 10.09 -18.31 3.95
CA SER A 230 8.78 -18.68 4.47
C SER A 230 7.90 -17.44 4.34
N ALA A 231 7.23 -17.30 3.20
CA ALA A 231 6.38 -16.13 2.95
C ALA A 231 4.98 -16.32 3.55
N ILE A 232 4.37 -15.22 3.98
CA ILE A 232 2.95 -15.19 4.33
C ILE A 232 2.15 -15.38 3.04
N GLY A 233 1.10 -16.22 3.08
CA GLY A 233 0.23 -16.47 1.92
C GLY A 233 0.80 -17.45 0.88
N GLU A 234 1.97 -18.06 1.13
CA GLU A 234 2.62 -19.00 0.20
C GLU A 234 1.78 -20.27 -0.07
N ASP A 235 0.94 -20.66 0.90
CA ASP A 235 -0.01 -21.78 0.81
C ASP A 235 -1.45 -21.33 0.44
N GLY A 236 -1.60 -20.15 -0.18
CA GLY A 236 -2.88 -19.63 -0.69
C GLY A 236 -3.29 -20.23 -2.05
N VAL A 237 -4.30 -19.64 -2.71
CA VAL A 237 -4.79 -20.09 -4.04
C VAL A 237 -3.72 -19.92 -5.14
N ILE A 238 -2.71 -19.08 -4.91
CA ILE A 238 -1.61 -18.79 -5.83
C ILE A 238 -0.33 -19.42 -5.27
N SER A 239 0.30 -20.31 -6.04
CA SER A 239 1.55 -20.98 -5.68
C SER A 239 2.76 -20.13 -6.11
N PHE A 240 3.69 -19.89 -5.19
CA PHE A 240 4.92 -19.12 -5.43
C PHE A 240 6.13 -20.02 -5.75
N ALA A 241 5.89 -21.22 -6.28
CA ALA A 241 6.92 -22.21 -6.55
C ALA A 241 8.04 -21.66 -7.45
N GLY A 242 9.29 -21.71 -6.97
CA GLY A 242 10.48 -21.30 -7.71
C GLY A 242 10.82 -19.81 -7.69
N GLN A 243 10.00 -18.96 -7.04
CA GLN A 243 10.29 -17.53 -6.94
C GLN A 243 11.24 -17.16 -5.80
N TYR A 244 11.40 -18.03 -4.80
CA TYR A 244 12.21 -17.74 -3.63
C TYR A 244 13.53 -18.51 -3.60
N THR A 245 14.58 -17.83 -3.14
CA THR A 245 15.91 -18.40 -2.94
C THR A 245 15.95 -19.31 -1.70
N SER A 246 16.56 -20.48 -1.84
CA SER A 246 16.96 -21.34 -0.71
C SER A 246 18.46 -21.53 -0.74
N LEU A 247 19.12 -21.30 0.39
CA LEU A 247 20.56 -21.47 0.55
C LEU A 247 20.83 -22.65 1.49
N LEU A 248 21.77 -23.51 1.11
CA LEU A 248 22.16 -24.68 1.88
C LEU A 248 23.62 -24.56 2.30
N GLY A 249 23.95 -25.10 3.47
CA GLY A 249 25.33 -25.19 3.92
C GLY A 249 25.91 -23.88 4.45
N VAL A 250 25.05 -22.99 4.96
CA VAL A 250 25.43 -21.69 5.54
C VAL A 250 26.14 -21.93 6.88
N GLU A 251 27.22 -21.19 7.12
CA GLU A 251 28.04 -21.23 8.35
C GLU A 251 27.78 -20.01 9.23
#